data_AF-A0A6G0S4B5-F1
#
_entry.id   AF-A0A6G0S4B5-F1
#
_cell.length_a   1.000
_cell.length_b   1.000
_cell.length_c   1.000
_cell.angle_alpha   90.00
_cell.angle_beta   90.00
_cell.angle_gamma   90.00
#
_symmetry.space_group_name_H-M   'P 1'
#
loop_
_entity.id
_entity.type
_entity.pdbx_description
1 polymer ?
#
loop_
_entity_poly.entity_id
_entity_poly.type
_entity_poly.pdbx_seq_one_letter_code
_entity_poly.pdbx_strand_id
1 'polypeptide(L)'
;MRSKPGGQEQEPHQAYPEDVIATASKNKAARVPVSMIYALKEGTSLGVFGGCFTARDDAKARDVHVPVGFCVIFRRDLIHYGLPYDVVNHRIHCYLSYRSLKWEPDVVSSVLPKTYSCQHCDFKMDKSSAMRSHRRYCSKNPDPGNSTSH
;
A
#
# COMPACT_ATOMS: atom_id res chain seq x y z
N MET A 1 15.44 -4.50 -7.04
CA MET A 1 14.22 -4.04 -7.74
C MET A 1 14.59 -3.07 -8.85
N ARG A 2 13.79 -3.02 -9.92
CA ARG A 2 13.95 -2.11 -11.06
C ARG A 2 12.60 -1.47 -11.37
N SER A 3 12.50 -0.15 -11.26
CA SER A 3 11.36 0.63 -11.75
C SER A 3 11.64 1.11 -13.18
N LYS A 4 10.65 1.02 -14.05
CA LYS A 4 10.71 1.59 -15.41
C LYS A 4 10.08 2.99 -15.42
N PRO A 5 10.53 3.87 -16.32
CA PRO A 5 9.91 5.17 -16.52
C PRO A 5 8.42 5.04 -16.86
N GLY A 6 7.59 5.98 -16.39
CA GLY A 6 6.14 6.00 -16.64
C GLY A 6 5.33 4.99 -15.82
N GLY A 7 5.94 4.36 -14.81
CA GLY A 7 5.22 3.56 -13.83
C GLY A 7 4.29 4.44 -12.98
N GLN A 8 3.12 3.90 -12.63
CA GLN A 8 2.18 4.59 -11.74
C GLN A 8 2.64 4.50 -10.28
N GLU A 9 2.19 5.47 -9.48
CA GLU A 9 2.27 5.38 -8.03
C GLU A 9 1.63 4.07 -7.54
N GLN A 10 2.27 3.42 -6.58
CA GLN A 10 1.68 2.24 -5.96
C GLN A 10 0.62 2.65 -4.95
N GLU A 11 -0.43 1.85 -4.83
CA GLU A 11 -1.38 2.03 -3.73
C GLU A 11 -0.69 1.86 -2.37
N PRO A 12 -1.02 2.70 -1.36
CA PRO A 12 -0.51 2.54 0.00
C PRO A 12 -0.77 1.14 0.57
N HIS A 13 0.28 0.52 1.10
CA HIS A 13 0.26 -0.85 1.60
C HIS A 13 1.23 -1.08 2.76
N GLN A 14 1.11 -2.26 3.36
CA GLN A 14 2.09 -2.82 4.30
C GLN A 14 2.83 -3.98 3.65
N ALA A 15 4.09 -4.19 4.05
CA ALA A 15 4.96 -5.21 3.47
C ALA A 15 4.80 -6.62 4.10
N TYR A 16 3.65 -6.88 4.75
CA TYR A 16 3.24 -8.18 5.25
C TYR A 16 1.72 -8.36 5.15
N PRO A 17 1.24 -9.59 4.93
CA PRO A 17 -0.14 -9.95 5.19
C PRO A 17 -0.47 -9.87 6.69
N GLU A 18 -1.74 -9.61 7.00
CA GLU A 18 -2.23 -9.33 8.37
C GLU A 18 -1.91 -10.45 9.37
N ASP A 19 -1.94 -11.71 8.93
CA ASP A 19 -1.66 -12.89 9.74
C ASP A 19 -0.20 -12.93 10.24
N VAL A 20 0.74 -12.50 9.39
CA VAL A 20 2.16 -12.42 9.76
C VAL A 20 2.40 -11.24 10.71
N ILE A 21 1.73 -10.10 10.51
CA ILE A 21 1.77 -8.97 11.45
C ILE A 21 1.21 -9.40 12.82
N ALA A 22 0.08 -10.11 12.83
CA ALA A 22 -0.52 -10.63 14.06
C ALA A 22 0.39 -11.65 14.76
N THR A 23 1.08 -12.50 13.99
CA THR A 23 2.03 -13.48 14.53
C THR A 23 3.26 -12.80 15.12
N ALA A 24 3.82 -11.78 14.46
CA ALA A 24 4.92 -10.99 15.00
C ALA A 24 4.51 -10.25 16.29
N SER A 25 3.28 -9.73 16.33
CA SER A 25 2.75 -8.97 17.48
C SER A 25 2.46 -9.82 18.72
N LYS A 26 2.22 -11.14 18.57
CA LYS A 26 1.98 -12.07 19.69
C LYS A 26 3.24 -12.36 20.51
N ASN A 27 4.43 -12.12 19.97
CA ASN A 27 5.68 -12.33 20.70
C ASN A 27 5.92 -11.17 21.69
N LYS A 28 5.92 -11.48 22.99
CA LYS A 28 6.09 -10.51 24.09
C LYS A 28 7.44 -9.76 24.08
N ALA A 29 8.44 -10.27 23.38
CA ALA A 29 9.64 -9.51 23.06
C ALA A 29 9.36 -8.70 21.80
N ALA A 30 9.14 -7.39 21.93
CA ALA A 30 8.76 -6.44 20.87
C ALA A 30 9.70 -6.46 19.65
N ARG A 31 9.63 -7.49 18.81
CA ARG A 31 10.47 -7.68 17.63
C ARG A 31 9.63 -7.38 16.40
N VAL A 32 9.76 -6.16 15.90
CA VAL A 32 9.10 -5.75 14.66
C VAL A 32 10.05 -6.05 13.49
N PRO A 33 9.64 -6.85 12.49
CA PRO A 33 10.43 -7.02 11.28
C PRO A 33 10.54 -5.68 10.52
N VAL A 34 11.66 -5.47 9.85
CA VAL A 34 11.93 -4.23 9.10
C VAL A 34 12.23 -4.53 7.63
N SER A 35 11.96 -3.54 6.80
CA SER A 35 12.41 -3.48 5.41
C SER A 35 13.52 -2.45 5.28
N MET A 36 14.41 -2.69 4.33
CA MET A 36 15.48 -1.77 3.97
C MET A 36 15.45 -1.52 2.46
N ILE A 37 15.47 -0.25 2.06
CA ILE A 37 15.72 0.15 0.67
C ILE A 37 17.07 0.85 0.61
N TYR A 38 17.98 0.31 -0.19
CA TYR A 38 19.29 0.92 -0.46
C TYR A 38 19.31 1.53 -1.86
N ALA A 39 19.68 2.81 -1.92
CA ALA A 39 19.66 3.60 -3.16
C ALA A 39 20.94 3.39 -3.97
N LEU A 40 20.80 2.78 -5.14
CA LEU A 40 21.88 2.64 -6.13
C LEU A 40 21.89 3.77 -7.17
N LYS A 41 20.84 4.60 -7.18
CA LYS A 41 20.64 5.67 -8.16
C LYS A 41 19.99 6.87 -7.51
N GLU A 42 20.25 8.04 -8.08
CA GLU A 42 19.56 9.27 -7.69
C GLU A 42 18.05 9.16 -7.89
N GLY A 43 17.32 9.98 -7.13
CA GLY A 43 15.85 10.01 -7.16
C GLY A 43 15.17 8.87 -6.41
N THR A 44 15.90 7.91 -5.83
CA THR A 44 15.29 6.86 -5.00
C THR A 44 14.53 7.49 -3.84
N SER A 45 13.21 7.32 -3.86
CA SER A 45 12.30 7.91 -2.89
C SER A 45 11.21 6.92 -2.51
N LEU A 46 10.64 7.10 -1.33
CA LEU A 46 9.59 6.26 -0.75
C LEU A 46 8.52 7.16 -0.14
N GLY A 47 7.27 7.00 -0.55
CA GLY A 47 6.14 7.64 0.12
C GLY A 47 5.80 6.88 1.40
N VAL A 48 5.67 7.58 2.53
CA VAL A 48 5.33 6.97 3.83
C VAL A 48 4.29 7.78 4.57
N PHE A 49 3.53 7.12 5.43
CA PHE A 49 2.63 7.78 6.38
C PHE A 49 3.26 7.71 7.78
N GLY A 50 3.84 8.82 8.24
CA GLY A 50 4.69 8.84 9.43
C GLY A 50 3.99 8.33 10.69
N GLY A 51 4.44 7.20 11.25
CA GLY A 51 3.86 6.60 12.46
C GLY A 51 2.52 5.88 12.22
N CYS A 52 2.11 5.68 10.97
CA CYS A 52 0.91 4.93 10.62
C CYS A 52 1.25 3.45 10.47
N PHE A 53 0.96 2.66 11.50
CA PHE A 53 1.24 1.21 11.54
C PHE A 53 0.00 0.32 11.39
N THR A 54 -1.18 0.91 11.38
CA THR A 54 -2.47 0.19 11.37
C THR A 54 -3.50 0.91 10.51
N ALA A 55 -3.56 2.25 10.59
CA ALA A 55 -4.48 3.08 9.83
C ALA A 55 -3.72 4.18 9.10
N ARG A 56 -4.14 4.44 7.86
CA ARG A 56 -3.67 5.55 7.03
C ARG A 56 -4.17 6.88 7.61
N ASP A 57 -3.29 7.87 7.64
CA ASP A 57 -3.59 9.25 8.01
C ASP A 57 -2.89 10.18 7.01
N ASP A 58 -3.67 10.76 6.10
CA ASP A 58 -3.14 11.60 5.01
C ASP A 58 -2.42 12.84 5.51
N ALA A 59 -2.74 13.33 6.71
CA ALA A 59 -2.01 14.45 7.31
C ALA A 59 -0.56 14.09 7.67
N LYS A 60 -0.20 12.81 7.65
CA LYS A 60 1.15 12.30 7.96
C LYS A 60 1.91 11.81 6.74
N ALA A 61 1.34 11.95 5.54
CA ALA A 61 2.00 11.61 4.28
C ALA A 61 3.28 12.44 4.12
N ARG A 62 4.37 11.77 3.72
CA ARG A 62 5.65 12.41 3.43
C ARG A 62 6.46 11.55 2.46
N ASP A 63 7.25 12.20 1.65
CA ASP A 63 8.22 11.54 0.79
C ASP A 63 9.58 11.50 1.49
N VAL A 64 10.17 10.29 1.55
CA VAL A 64 11.51 10.07 2.07
C VAL A 64 12.45 9.92 0.89
N HIS A 65 13.29 10.93 0.67
CA HIS A 65 14.37 10.88 -0.30
C HIS A 65 15.57 10.11 0.29
N VAL A 66 16.12 9.17 -0.48
CA VAL A 66 17.26 8.34 -0.07
C VAL A 66 18.45 8.65 -0.99
N PRO A 67 19.49 9.34 -0.49
CA PRO A 67 20.68 9.63 -1.28
C PRO A 67 21.39 8.36 -1.75
N VAL A 68 22.11 8.45 -2.87
CA VAL A 68 22.91 7.34 -3.40
C VAL A 68 23.92 6.88 -2.34
N GLY A 69 24.00 5.58 -2.13
CA GLY A 69 24.89 4.98 -1.14
C GLY A 69 24.30 4.88 0.27
N PHE A 70 23.12 5.46 0.50
CA PHE A 70 22.40 5.36 1.77
C PHE A 70 21.27 4.34 1.70
N CYS A 71 20.76 3.96 2.87
CA CYS A 71 19.53 3.20 2.99
C CYS A 71 18.54 3.86 3.93
N VAL A 72 17.26 3.59 3.68
CA VAL A 72 16.18 3.78 4.65
C VAL A 72 15.81 2.43 5.26
N ILE A 73 15.71 2.38 6.58
CA ILE A 73 15.21 1.24 7.33
C ILE A 73 13.89 1.65 7.95
N PHE A 74 12.85 0.84 7.75
CA PHE A 74 11.51 1.13 8.26
C PHE A 74 10.81 -0.14 8.72
N ARG A 75 9.95 0.00 9.73
CA ARG A 75 9.11 -1.10 10.20
C ARG A 75 8.24 -1.60 9.05
N ARG A 76 8.06 -2.91 8.91
CA ARG A 76 7.28 -3.45 7.80
C ARG A 76 5.77 -3.25 7.91
N ASP A 77 5.29 -2.98 9.12
CA ASP A 77 3.91 -2.56 9.35
C ASP A 77 3.71 -1.05 9.10
N LEU A 78 4.76 -0.30 8.77
CA LEU A 78 4.61 1.09 8.32
C LEU A 78 3.88 1.11 6.98
N ILE A 79 2.84 1.92 6.89
CA ILE A 79 2.13 2.17 5.65
C ILE A 79 3.01 3.02 4.74
N HIS A 80 3.28 2.51 3.54
CA HIS A 80 4.13 3.14 2.53
C HIS A 80 3.67 2.82 1.12
N TYR A 81 4.25 3.53 0.14
CA TYR A 81 4.00 3.33 -1.27
C TYR A 81 5.23 3.69 -2.10
N GLY A 82 5.36 3.02 -3.24
CA GLY A 82 6.34 3.36 -4.26
C GLY A 82 5.89 4.58 -5.07
N LEU A 83 6.76 5.58 -5.15
CA LEU A 83 6.58 6.74 -6.02
C LEU A 83 6.87 6.39 -7.50
N PRO A 84 6.24 7.11 -8.45
CA PRO A 84 6.58 6.99 -9.86
C PRO A 84 8.00 7.48 -10.13
N TYR A 85 8.58 7.02 -11.24
CA TYR A 85 9.90 7.46 -11.70
C TYR A 85 9.82 7.86 -13.17
N ASP A 86 10.46 8.96 -13.53
CA ASP A 86 10.58 9.42 -14.93
C ASP A 86 11.75 8.75 -15.67
N VAL A 87 12.62 8.08 -14.93
CA VAL A 87 13.80 7.36 -15.43
C VAL A 87 13.93 5.98 -14.79
N VAL A 88 14.74 5.10 -15.37
CA VAL A 88 14.98 3.76 -14.80
C VAL A 88 15.75 3.86 -13.48
N ASN A 89 15.08 3.55 -12.37
CA ASN A 89 15.68 3.53 -11.03
C ASN A 89 15.92 2.08 -10.55
N HIS A 90 17.17 1.79 -10.17
CA HIS A 90 17.57 0.52 -9.58
C HIS A 90 17.82 0.74 -8.09
N ARG A 91 17.32 -0.18 -7.26
CA ARG A 91 17.48 -0.14 -5.80
C ARG A 91 17.47 -1.56 -5.23
N ILE A 92 18.15 -1.77 -4.11
CA ILE A 92 18.09 -3.04 -3.39
C ILE A 92 16.97 -2.94 -2.36
N HIS A 93 16.10 -3.95 -2.33
CA HIS A 93 15.10 -4.12 -1.28
C HIS A 93 15.48 -5.37 -0.48
N CYS A 94 15.72 -5.19 0.81
CA CYS A 94 16.07 -6.26 1.72
C CYS A 94 15.05 -6.37 2.83
N TYR A 95 14.89 -7.60 3.30
CA TYR A 95 14.04 -7.94 4.43
C TYR A 95 14.91 -8.32 5.62
N LEU A 96 14.72 -7.63 6.74
CA LEU A 96 15.40 -7.95 7.99
C LEU A 96 14.35 -8.52 8.96
N SER A 97 14.42 -9.83 9.20
CA SER A 97 13.55 -10.55 10.13
C SER A 97 14.38 -11.32 11.18
N TYR A 98 13.70 -12.02 12.07
CA TYR A 98 14.30 -12.89 13.07
C TYR A 98 14.00 -14.37 12.77
N ARG A 99 14.90 -15.26 13.21
CA ARG A 99 14.96 -16.68 12.84
C ARG A 99 13.65 -17.47 12.95
N SER A 100 12.76 -17.13 13.88
CA SER A 100 11.50 -17.84 14.11
C SER A 100 10.30 -17.31 13.32
N LEU A 101 10.44 -16.19 12.58
CA LEU A 101 9.35 -15.65 11.77
C LEU A 101 9.28 -16.38 10.43
N LYS A 102 8.22 -17.16 10.22
CA LYS A 102 7.89 -17.78 8.93
C LYS A 102 7.02 -16.84 8.13
N TRP A 103 7.43 -16.53 6.90
CA TRP A 103 6.70 -15.63 6.02
C TRP A 103 7.22 -15.75 4.57
N GLU A 104 6.39 -15.37 3.61
CA GLU A 104 6.72 -15.35 2.17
C GLU A 104 7.07 -13.93 1.70
N PRO A 105 8.21 -13.72 1.01
CA PRO A 105 8.58 -12.49 0.31
C PRO A 105 7.51 -11.94 -0.62
N ASP A 106 7.51 -10.61 -0.81
CA ASP A 106 6.70 -9.90 -1.81
C ASP A 106 5.16 -10.02 -1.69
N VAL A 107 4.65 -10.56 -0.58
CA VAL A 107 3.21 -10.50 -0.24
C VAL A 107 2.91 -9.21 0.54
N VAL A 108 2.07 -8.35 -0.03
CA VAL A 108 1.68 -7.06 0.56
C VAL A 108 0.23 -7.10 1.05
N SER A 109 -0.07 -6.35 2.12
CA SER A 109 -1.44 -6.11 2.58
C SER A 109 -1.90 -4.72 2.14
N SER A 110 -3.10 -4.66 1.57
CA SER A 110 -3.76 -3.38 1.30
C SER A 110 -4.22 -2.76 2.61
N VAL A 111 -3.90 -1.48 2.80
CA VAL A 111 -4.42 -0.68 3.93
C VAL A 111 -5.52 0.28 3.52
N LEU A 112 -5.96 0.19 2.26
CA LEU A 112 -7.12 0.93 1.82
C LEU A 112 -8.32 0.42 2.62
N PRO A 113 -9.24 1.30 3.06
CA PRO A 113 -10.55 0.87 3.51
C PRO A 113 -11.12 -0.09 2.48
N LYS A 114 -11.85 -1.12 2.93
CA LYS A 114 -12.48 -2.07 2.02
C LYS A 114 -13.35 -1.31 1.03
N THR A 115 -12.83 -1.07 -0.17
CA THR A 115 -13.53 -0.34 -1.20
C THR A 115 -14.28 -1.33 -2.06
N TYR A 116 -15.50 -0.97 -2.38
CA TYR A 116 -16.35 -1.68 -3.30
C TYR A 116 -16.23 -0.94 -4.63
N SER A 117 -15.87 -1.65 -5.69
CA SER A 117 -15.85 -1.12 -7.05
C SER A 117 -17.21 -1.30 -7.72
N CYS A 118 -17.59 -0.38 -8.59
CA CYS A 118 -18.71 -0.61 -9.51
C CYS A 118 -18.27 -1.60 -10.60
N GLN A 119 -19.16 -2.49 -11.03
CA GLN A 119 -18.88 -3.44 -12.12
C GLN A 119 -19.15 -2.83 -13.52
N HIS A 120 -19.74 -1.63 -13.55
CA HIS A 120 -20.14 -0.94 -14.77
C HIS A 120 -19.26 0.29 -15.06
N CYS A 121 -18.61 0.85 -14.04
CA CYS A 121 -17.67 1.97 -14.17
C CYS A 121 -16.53 1.85 -13.17
N ASP A 122 -15.50 2.69 -13.29
CA ASP A 122 -14.29 2.64 -12.45
C ASP A 122 -14.47 3.30 -11.06
N PHE A 123 -15.70 3.66 -10.69
CA PHE A 123 -15.99 4.33 -9.41
C PHE A 123 -15.83 3.35 -8.23
N LYS A 124 -15.18 3.82 -7.16
CA LYS A 124 -14.95 3.06 -5.92
C LYS A 124 -15.54 3.81 -4.73
N MET A 125 -16.11 3.09 -3.77
CA MET A 125 -16.66 3.65 -2.53
C MET A 125 -16.30 2.79 -1.33
N ASP A 126 -16.21 3.40 -0.16
CA ASP A 126 -15.92 2.76 1.13
C ASP A 126 -17.14 2.06 1.77
N LYS A 127 -18.36 2.50 1.43
CA LYS A 127 -19.61 1.92 1.96
C LYS A 127 -20.28 0.98 0.95
N SER A 128 -20.54 -0.26 1.37
CA SER A 128 -21.22 -1.27 0.56
C SER A 128 -22.65 -0.87 0.17
N SER A 129 -23.38 -0.22 1.08
CA SER A 129 -24.74 0.29 0.85
C SER A 129 -24.76 1.39 -0.20
N ALA A 130 -23.81 2.32 -0.13
CA ALA A 130 -23.65 3.40 -1.09
C ALA A 130 -23.24 2.84 -2.47
N MET A 131 -22.32 1.87 -2.52
CA MET A 131 -21.95 1.21 -3.78
C MET A 131 -23.11 0.43 -4.40
N ARG A 132 -23.96 -0.21 -3.60
CA ARG A 132 -25.17 -0.90 -4.11
C ARG A 132 -26.17 0.09 -4.70
N SER A 133 -26.30 1.28 -4.10
CA SER A 133 -27.12 2.36 -4.67
C SER A 133 -26.50 2.87 -5.97
N HIS A 134 -25.20 3.17 -5.97
CA HIS A 134 -24.48 3.62 -7.16
C HIS A 134 -24.61 2.62 -8.31
N ARG A 135 -24.39 1.31 -8.11
CA ARG A 135 -24.52 0.30 -9.18
C ARG A 135 -25.91 0.32 -9.82
N ARG A 136 -26.97 0.52 -9.03
CA ARG A 136 -28.35 0.62 -9.53
C ARG A 136 -28.55 1.80 -10.47
N TYR A 137 -27.96 2.94 -10.15
CA TYR A 137 -28.11 4.20 -10.89
C TYR A 137 -26.85 4.60 -11.68
N CYS A 138 -25.95 3.65 -11.92
CA CYS A 138 -24.70 3.94 -12.59
C CYS A 138 -25.02 4.27 -14.05
N SER A 139 -24.49 5.38 -14.56
CA SER A 139 -24.73 5.82 -15.95
C SER A 139 -24.20 4.85 -17.00
N LYS A 140 -23.27 3.96 -16.63
CA LYS A 140 -22.74 2.89 -17.47
C LYS A 140 -23.41 1.52 -17.22
N ASN A 141 -24.40 1.44 -16.32
CA ASN A 141 -25.16 0.21 -16.11
C ASN A 141 -26.12 0.01 -17.29
N PRO A 142 -26.05 -1.13 -18.01
CA PRO A 142 -26.94 -1.41 -19.15
C PRO A 142 -28.42 -1.57 -18.75
N ASP A 143 -28.71 -1.89 -17.49
CA ASP A 143 -30.08 -1.96 -16.94
C ASP A 143 -30.18 -1.09 -15.66
N PRO A 144 -30.27 0.24 -15.79
CA PRO A 144 -30.44 1.11 -14.63
C PRO A 144 -31.78 0.77 -13.96
N GLY A 145 -31.75 0.56 -12.64
CA GLY A 145 -32.95 0.20 -11.90
C GLY A 145 -33.97 1.35 -11.99
N ASN A 146 -35.07 1.13 -12.71
CA ASN A 146 -36.19 2.06 -12.80
C ASN A 146 -36.68 2.42 -11.38
N SER A 147 -36.32 3.61 -10.90
CA SER A 147 -36.99 4.23 -9.77
C SER A 147 -38.25 4.92 -10.29
N THR A 148 -39.36 4.20 -10.35
CA THR A 148 -40.68 4.83 -10.25
C THR A 148 -40.79 5.44 -8.85
N SER A 149 -40.62 6.75 -8.79
CA SER A 149 -41.00 7.57 -7.64
C SER A 149 -42.52 7.67 -7.55
N HIS A 150 -43.09 7.19 -6.45
CA HIS A 150 -44.37 7.64 -5.88
C HIS A 150 -44.17 7.87 -4.39
#